data_AF-A0A6P1CZH9-F1
#
_entry.id   AF-A0A6P1CZH9-F1
#
_cell.length_a   1.000
_cell.length_b   1.000
_cell.length_c   1.000
_cell.angle_alpha   90.00
_cell.angle_beta   90.00
_cell.angle_gamma   90.00
#
_symmetry.space_group_name_H-M   'P 1'
#
loop_
_entity.id
_entity.type
_entity.pdbx_description
1 polymer ?
#
loop_
_entity_poly.entity_id
_entity_poly.type
_entity_poly.pdbx_seq_one_letter_code
_entity_poly.pdbx_strand_id
1 'polypeptide(L)'
;DSERLAAVLADARPAVALISADDLRTGTATGQVPAVVVDFPVGVNVVGDAHGDPQLPEVRGERTAYLQYTSGSTRAPAGVEVSHANLAAAHDQLRTALPATTRAPTVTWLPFFHDMGL
;
A
#
# COMPACT_ATOMS: atom_id res chain seq x y z
N ASP A 1 12.17 -10.83 -4.82
CA ASP A 1 12.85 -11.98 -4.21
C ASP A 1 11.81 -12.81 -3.48
N SER A 2 11.48 -14.01 -3.97
CA SER A 2 10.28 -14.74 -3.54
C SER A 2 10.37 -15.23 -2.09
N GLU A 3 11.58 -15.55 -1.62
CA GLU A 3 11.82 -15.91 -0.22
C GLU A 3 11.57 -14.74 0.74
N ARG A 4 12.01 -13.53 0.35
CA ARG A 4 11.75 -12.31 1.12
C ARG A 4 10.26 -12.02 1.22
N LEU A 5 9.52 -12.13 0.11
CA LEU A 5 8.07 -11.91 0.11
C LEU A 5 7.36 -12.95 0.99
N ALA A 6 7.74 -14.22 0.92
CA ALA A 6 7.19 -15.25 1.78
C ALA A 6 7.43 -14.97 3.27
N ALA A 7 8.63 -14.49 3.63
CA ALA A 7 8.95 -14.09 5.01
C ALA A 7 8.10 -12.89 5.48
N VAL A 8 7.90 -11.89 4.62
CA VAL A 8 7.02 -10.74 4.89
C VAL A 8 5.58 -11.19 5.12
N LEU A 9 5.04 -12.07 4.27
CA LEU A 9 3.67 -12.56 4.40
C LEU A 9 3.49 -13.43 5.65
N ALA A 10 4.50 -14.23 6.01
CA ALA A 10 4.49 -15.04 7.23
C ALA A 10 4.49 -14.18 8.51
N ASP A 11 5.19 -13.05 8.49
CA ASP A 11 5.24 -12.10 9.61
C ASP A 11 3.94 -11.26 9.70
N ALA A 12 3.53 -10.64 8.59
CA ALA A 12 2.36 -9.77 8.53
C ALA A 12 1.03 -10.51 8.73
N ARG A 13 0.96 -11.78 8.32
CA ARG A 13 -0.27 -12.62 8.33
C ARG A 13 -1.49 -11.87 7.77
N PRO A 14 -1.43 -11.36 6.54
CA PRO A 14 -2.54 -10.61 5.97
C PRO A 14 -3.78 -11.50 5.79
N ALA A 15 -4.96 -10.93 6.01
CA ALA A 15 -6.21 -11.64 5.80
C ALA A 15 -6.53 -11.86 4.31
N VAL A 16 -6.02 -10.98 3.45
CA VAL A 16 -6.24 -10.99 2.00
C VAL A 16 -5.05 -10.35 1.28
N ALA A 17 -4.74 -10.84 0.08
CA ALA A 17 -3.81 -10.23 -0.85
C ALA A 17 -4.58 -9.67 -2.06
N LEU A 18 -4.23 -8.47 -2.50
CA LEU A 18 -4.73 -7.91 -3.76
C LEU A 18 -3.63 -8.09 -4.81
N ILE A 19 -3.94 -8.76 -5.93
CA ILE A 19 -2.97 -9.08 -6.98
C ILE A 19 -3.50 -8.69 -8.36
N SER A 20 -2.63 -8.33 -9.28
CA SER A 20 -3.02 -8.20 -10.70
C SER A 20 -3.15 -9.58 -11.34
N ALA A 21 -4.06 -9.73 -12.30
CA ALA A 21 -4.22 -10.95 -13.09
C ALA A 21 -2.91 -11.37 -13.78
N ASP A 22 -2.12 -10.38 -14.20
CA ASP A 22 -0.88 -10.58 -14.93
C ASP A 22 0.35 -10.76 -14.02
N ASP A 23 0.21 -10.58 -12.70
CA ASP A 23 1.32 -10.76 -11.75
C ASP A 23 1.43 -12.21 -11.25
N LEU A 24 1.85 -13.08 -12.18
CA LEU A 24 2.08 -14.51 -11.92
C LEU A 24 3.21 -14.75 -10.90
N ARG A 25 4.13 -13.79 -10.72
CA ARG A 25 5.27 -13.93 -9.81
C ARG A 25 4.85 -13.74 -8.36
N THR A 26 4.05 -12.74 -8.07
CA THR A 26 3.55 -12.47 -6.72
C THR A 26 2.45 -13.45 -6.34
N GLY A 27 1.58 -13.84 -7.28
CA GLY A 27 0.48 -14.78 -7.02
C GLY A 27 0.93 -16.18 -6.58
N THR A 28 2.13 -16.63 -6.94
CA THR A 28 2.69 -17.90 -6.42
C THR A 28 3.27 -17.75 -5.00
N ALA A 29 3.74 -16.56 -4.64
CA ALA A 29 4.35 -16.28 -3.35
C ALA A 29 3.33 -15.97 -2.24
N THR A 30 2.08 -15.64 -2.58
CA THR A 30 0.98 -15.46 -1.60
C THR A 30 0.67 -16.73 -0.82
N GLY A 31 1.06 -17.90 -1.35
CA GLY A 31 0.93 -19.18 -0.65
C GLY A 31 -0.53 -19.47 -0.28
N GLN A 32 -0.81 -19.50 1.03
CA GLN A 32 -2.15 -19.77 1.59
C GLN A 32 -3.00 -18.51 1.84
N VAL A 33 -2.45 -17.30 1.63
CA VAL A 33 -3.21 -16.05 1.80
C VAL A 33 -4.29 -15.98 0.73
N PRO A 34 -5.58 -15.77 1.09
CA PRO A 34 -6.64 -15.56 0.11
C PRO A 34 -6.30 -14.40 -0.82
N ALA A 35 -6.29 -14.63 -2.13
CA ALA A 35 -5.97 -13.61 -3.13
C ALA A 35 -7.23 -13.15 -3.86
N VAL A 36 -7.41 -11.83 -3.95
CA VAL A 36 -8.40 -11.19 -4.80
C VAL A 36 -7.66 -10.58 -5.99
N VAL A 37 -8.01 -11.03 -7.19
CA VAL A 37 -7.50 -10.45 -8.42
C VAL A 37 -8.19 -9.12 -8.65
N VAL A 38 -7.42 -8.04 -8.75
CA VAL A 38 -7.92 -6.70 -9.03
C VAL A 38 -7.39 -6.28 -10.40
N ASP A 39 -8.32 -6.00 -11.31
CA ASP A 39 -8.01 -5.43 -12.61
C ASP A 39 -8.20 -3.91 -12.54
N PHE A 40 -7.11 -3.17 -12.66
CA PHE A 40 -7.12 -1.72 -12.78
C PHE A 40 -6.78 -1.35 -14.23
N PRO A 41 -7.79 -1.15 -15.10
CA PRO A 41 -7.53 -0.76 -16.47
C PRO A 41 -6.78 0.57 -16.51
N VAL A 42 -5.59 0.57 -17.10
CA VAL A 42 -4.74 1.75 -17.24
C VAL A 42 -5.48 2.81 -18.06
N GLY A 43 -5.57 4.03 -17.54
CA GLY A 43 -6.19 5.16 -18.24
C GLY A 43 -7.70 5.28 -18.08
N VAL A 44 -8.33 4.42 -17.27
CA VAL A 44 -9.73 4.60 -16.87
C VAL A 44 -9.75 5.20 -15.48
N ASN A 45 -10.38 6.37 -15.33
CA ASN A 45 -10.87 6.81 -14.03
C ASN A 45 -11.93 5.78 -13.61
N VAL A 46 -11.55 4.82 -12.76
CA VAL A 46 -12.53 3.96 -12.10
C VAL A 46 -13.28 4.81 -11.09
N VAL A 47 -14.14 5.70 -11.58
CA VAL A 47 -15.33 6.09 -10.85
C VAL A 47 -16.21 4.87 -10.99
N GLY A 48 -16.05 3.91 -10.07
CA GLY A 48 -16.93 2.76 -10.07
C GLY A 48 -18.36 3.26 -10.05
N ASP A 49 -19.25 2.54 -10.74
CA ASP A 49 -20.67 2.54 -10.42
C ASP A 49 -20.79 1.90 -9.04
N ALA A 50 -20.26 2.56 -8.01
CA ALA A 50 -20.37 2.13 -6.63
C ALA A 50 -21.86 2.26 -6.31
N HIS A 51 -22.60 1.19 -6.55
CA HIS A 51 -23.97 1.03 -6.11
C HIS A 51 -23.94 0.98 -4.57
N GLY A 52 -23.92 2.16 -3.95
CA GLY A 52 -23.87 2.35 -2.51
C GLY A 52 -22.78 3.33 -2.08
N ASP A 53 -23.10 4.19 -1.11
CA ASP A 53 -22.13 4.93 -0.31
C ASP A 53 -21.58 3.94 0.73
N PRO A 54 -20.39 3.33 0.52
CA PRO A 54 -19.89 2.35 1.46
C PRO A 54 -19.65 3.04 2.79
N GLN A 55 -20.30 2.54 3.84
CA GLN A 55 -20.02 2.98 5.20
C GLN A 55 -18.58 2.57 5.54
N LEU A 56 -17.65 3.52 5.39
CA LEU A 56 -16.26 3.32 5.75
C LEU A 56 -16.14 3.21 7.29
N PRO A 57 -15.23 2.37 7.79
CA PRO A 57 -15.01 2.27 9.22
C PRO A 57 -14.43 3.58 9.79
N GLU A 58 -14.73 3.85 11.06
CA GLU A 58 -14.08 4.95 11.79
C GLU A 58 -12.57 4.71 11.87
N VAL A 59 -11.79 5.65 11.33
CA VAL A 59 -10.33 5.62 11.37
C VAL A 59 -9.84 6.35 12.62
N ARG A 60 -9.07 5.64 13.46
CA ARG A 60 -8.36 6.23 14.62
C ARG A 60 -6.90 6.50 14.24
N GLY A 61 -6.40 7.68 14.56
CA GLY A 61 -5.06 8.13 14.15
C GLY A 61 -3.93 7.21 14.61
N GLU A 62 -4.07 6.61 15.78
CA GLU A 62 -3.06 5.74 16.38
C GLU A 62 -3.03 4.33 15.78
N ARG A 63 -4.06 3.95 15.00
CA ARG A 63 -4.07 2.64 14.34
C ARG A 63 -3.10 2.61 13.19
N THR A 64 -2.47 1.46 12.99
CA THR A 64 -1.60 1.17 11.86
C THR A 64 -2.37 1.34 10.54
N ALA A 65 -1.85 2.21 9.68
CA ALA A 65 -2.35 2.42 8.32
C ALA A 65 -1.68 1.45 7.35
N TYR A 66 -0.36 1.26 7.47
CA TYR A 66 0.39 0.30 6.65
C TYR A 66 1.67 -0.17 7.34
N LEU A 67 2.25 -1.26 6.82
CA LEU A 67 3.53 -1.81 7.23
C LEU A 67 4.59 -1.52 6.17
N GLN A 68 5.69 -0.88 6.56
CA GLN A 68 6.84 -0.65 5.71
C GLN A 68 7.95 -1.65 6.05
N TYR A 69 8.13 -2.68 5.22
CA TYR A 69 9.18 -3.67 5.44
C TYR A 69 10.54 -3.20 4.95
N THR A 70 11.52 -3.19 5.84
CA THR A 70 12.91 -2.84 5.52
C THR A 70 13.77 -4.11 5.40
N SER A 71 14.97 -4.00 4.83
CA SER A 71 15.85 -5.16 4.64
C SER A 71 16.36 -5.76 5.95
N GLY A 72 16.37 -5.01 7.06
CA GLY A 72 16.95 -5.44 8.34
C GLY A 72 18.46 -5.70 8.22
N SER A 73 19.26 -5.28 9.21
CA SER A 73 20.68 -5.69 9.26
C SER A 73 20.83 -7.17 9.64
N THR A 74 19.81 -7.74 10.29
CA THR A 74 19.63 -9.15 10.59
C THR A 74 18.72 -9.77 9.52
N ARG A 75 19.06 -10.94 8.98
CA ARG A 75 18.44 -11.59 7.79
C ARG A 75 16.89 -11.68 7.72
N ALA A 76 16.17 -11.37 8.78
CA ALA A 76 14.70 -11.38 8.80
C ALA A 76 14.13 -9.98 8.50
N PRO A 77 13.15 -9.86 7.58
CA PRO A 77 12.46 -8.59 7.33
C PRO A 77 11.79 -8.07 8.60
N ALA A 78 11.91 -6.76 8.87
CA ALA A 78 11.21 -6.10 9.96
C ALA A 78 10.16 -5.13 9.40
N GLY A 79 8.91 -5.32 9.80
CA GLY A 79 7.79 -4.44 9.46
C GLY A 79 7.77 -3.21 10.37
N VAL A 80 7.93 -2.03 9.80
CA VAL A 80 7.70 -0.77 10.52
C VAL A 80 6.22 -0.46 10.46
N GLU A 81 5.57 -0.39 11.62
CA GLU A 81 4.17 0.05 11.71
C GLU A 81 4.07 1.56 11.54
N VAL A 82 3.37 2.00 10.51
CA VAL A 82 3.09 3.42 10.25
C VAL A 82 1.62 3.69 10.55
N SER A 83 1.34 4.56 11.51
CA SER A 83 -0.03 4.91 11.90
C SER A 83 -0.68 5.90 10.93
N HIS A 84 -2.01 6.00 10.96
CA HIS A 84 -2.75 7.02 10.21
C HIS A 84 -2.31 8.45 10.58
N ALA A 85 -1.98 8.70 11.85
CA ALA A 85 -1.48 9.99 12.31
C ALA A 85 -0.07 10.29 11.75
N ASN A 86 0.81 9.28 11.64
CA ASN A 86 2.11 9.45 11.00
C ASN A 86 1.96 9.82 9.52
N LEU A 87 1.09 9.11 8.80
CA LEU A 87 0.82 9.38 7.39
C LEU A 87 0.24 10.79 7.19
N ALA A 88 -0.74 11.19 8.01
CA ALA A 88 -1.33 12.52 7.95
C ALA A 88 -0.31 13.64 8.22
N ALA A 89 0.60 13.43 9.19
CA ALA A 89 1.67 14.37 9.48
C ALA A 89 2.67 14.51 8.31
N ALA A 90 3.07 13.39 7.68
CA ALA A 90 3.95 13.41 6.52
C ALA A 90 3.30 14.14 5.33
N HIS A 91 2.02 13.88 5.08
CA HIS A 91 1.25 14.56 4.05
C HIS A 91 1.16 16.08 4.30
N ASP A 92 0.93 16.52 5.55
CA ASP A 92 0.88 17.95 5.88
C ASP A 92 2.24 18.65 5.71
N GLN A 93 3.33 17.95 6.04
CA GLN A 93 4.69 18.43 5.78
C GLN A 93 4.95 18.61 4.28
N LEU A 94 4.60 17.61 3.46
CA LEU A 94 4.71 17.68 1.99
C LEU A 94 3.90 18.85 1.41
N ARG A 95 2.65 18.99 1.86
CA ARG A 95 1.75 20.07 1.44
C ARG A 95 2.29 21.47 1.79
N THR A 96 3.07 21.58 2.86
CA THR A 96 3.68 22.84 3.29
C THR A 96 5.00 23.11 2.58
N ALA A 97 5.74 22.06 2.24
CA ALA A 97 7.03 22.15 1.53
C ALA A 97 6.87 22.41 0.02
N LEU A 98 5.76 22.01 -0.57
CA LEU A 98 5.49 22.13 -2.00
C LEU A 98 4.40 23.20 -2.29
N PRO A 99 4.53 23.98 -3.38
CA PRO A 99 3.46 24.87 -3.82
C PRO A 99 2.18 24.09 -4.11
N ALA A 100 1.02 24.68 -3.82
CA ALA A 100 -0.27 24.05 -4.12
C ALA A 100 -0.43 23.81 -5.64
N THR A 101 -0.40 22.56 -6.07
CA THR A 101 -0.61 22.16 -7.47
C THR A 101 -2.08 21.86 -7.71
N THR A 102 -2.93 22.89 -7.74
CA THR A 102 -4.39 22.69 -7.93
C THR A 102 -4.81 22.35 -9.37
N ARG A 103 -3.89 22.42 -10.34
CA ARG A 103 -4.17 22.21 -11.78
C ARG A 103 -3.08 21.49 -12.58
N ALA A 104 -2.07 20.92 -11.93
CA ALA A 104 -0.99 20.21 -12.62
C ALA A 104 -1.01 18.72 -12.23
N PRO A 105 -0.72 17.80 -13.18
CA PRO A 105 -0.53 16.41 -12.84
C PRO A 105 0.70 16.26 -11.94
N THR A 106 0.55 15.52 -10.83
CA THR A 106 1.67 15.08 -10.01
C THR A 106 2.26 13.83 -10.66
N VAL A 107 3.58 13.82 -10.86
CA VAL A 107 4.31 12.63 -11.30
C VAL A 107 5.15 12.15 -10.14
N THR A 108 4.98 10.88 -9.77
CA THR A 108 5.89 10.18 -8.86
C THR A 108 6.63 9.10 -9.63
N TRP A 109 7.93 9.00 -9.39
CA TRP A 109 8.78 7.89 -9.86
C TRP A 109 9.17 6.97 -8.71
N LEU A 110 8.68 7.25 -7.49
CA LEU A 110 8.98 6.47 -6.32
C LEU A 110 8.14 5.19 -6.34
N PRO A 111 8.73 4.02 -6.08
CA PRO A 111 7.97 2.78 -5.99
C PRO A 111 6.96 2.83 -4.84
N PHE A 112 5.80 2.18 -4.98
CA PHE A 112 4.78 2.11 -3.92
C PHE A 112 5.23 1.42 -2.63
N PHE A 113 6.36 0.68 -2.66
CA PHE A 113 6.98 0.11 -1.47
C PHE A 113 8.01 1.05 -0.82
N HIS A 114 8.08 2.31 -1.25
CA HIS A 114 8.83 3.38 -0.60
C HIS A 114 7.85 4.23 0.22
N ASP A 115 8.27 4.73 1.38
CA ASP A 115 7.41 5.52 2.28
C ASP A 115 6.85 6.80 1.62
N MET A 116 7.65 7.48 0.81
CA MET A 116 7.28 8.62 -0.03
C MET A 116 6.62 8.24 -1.37
N GLY A 117 6.44 6.94 -1.65
CA GLY A 117 5.73 6.46 -2.85
C GLY A 117 4.21 6.38 -2.67
N LEU A 118 3.73 6.52 -1.43
CA LEU A 118 2.32 6.63 -1.04
C LEU A 118 1.91 8.11 -0.92
#